data_AF-A0A968FR59-F1
#
_entry.id   AF-A0A968FR59-F1
#
_cell.length_a   1.000
_cell.length_b   1.000
_cell.length_c   1.000
_cell.angle_alpha   90.00
_cell.angle_beta   90.00
_cell.angle_gamma   90.00
#
_symmetry.space_group_name_H-M   'P 1'
#
loop_
_entity.id
_entity.type
_entity.pdbx_description
1 polymer ?
#
loop_
_entity_poly.entity_id
_entity_poly.type
_entity_poly.pdbx_seq_one_letter_code
_entity_poly.pdbx_strand_id
1 'polypeptide(L)'
;MNLYQLMRNYAQGRGLLPAPDLPAGELGKSLALFHNCLAEAGLSNSQKIGEAHVTAGPEEIVSSHLSRFVVGYLPFNSVSTKAETNEILFDLFSFLRWLDKESIPHGLSKIDFQQTIQELTRAQDRCLQLSHFLDDETGRVLEEPPRIVDTVNDLFLVIKIDRRFVFLQGQQHENPIRLRLPEEIL
;
A
#
# COMPACT_ATOMS: atom_id res chain seq x y z
N MET A 1 -23.71 -3.85 -11.30
CA MET A 1 -23.53 -2.58 -10.55
C MET A 1 -22.04 -2.38 -10.36
N ASN A 2 -21.51 -1.16 -10.51
CA ASN A 2 -20.07 -0.93 -10.33
C ASN A 2 -19.70 -0.76 -8.85
N LEU A 3 -18.40 -0.80 -8.56
CA LEU A 3 -17.87 -0.70 -7.19
C LEU A 3 -18.27 0.58 -6.49
N TYR A 4 -18.17 1.73 -7.17
CA TYR A 4 -18.55 3.01 -6.59
C TYR A 4 -20.02 3.04 -6.14
N GLN A 5 -20.94 2.55 -6.98
CA GLN A 5 -22.36 2.44 -6.66
C GLN A 5 -22.62 1.49 -5.48
N LEU A 6 -21.89 0.37 -5.41
CA LEU A 6 -21.99 -0.58 -4.30
C LEU A 6 -21.54 0.05 -2.97
N MET A 7 -20.41 0.74 -2.98
CA MET A 7 -19.90 1.46 -1.81
C MET A 7 -20.87 2.55 -1.36
N ARG A 8 -21.44 3.31 -2.30
CA ARG A 8 -22.43 4.35 -2.02
C ARG A 8 -23.69 3.78 -1.39
N ASN A 9 -24.22 2.68 -1.93
CA ASN A 9 -25.40 2.02 -1.38
C ASN A 9 -25.16 1.50 0.04
N TYR A 10 -23.97 0.92 0.28
CA TYR A 10 -23.58 0.50 1.61
C TYR A 10 -23.47 1.68 2.58
N ALA A 11 -22.80 2.76 2.19
CA ALA A 11 -22.60 3.95 3.02
C ALA A 11 -23.94 4.59 3.41
N GLN A 12 -24.86 4.73 2.44
CA GLN A 12 -26.21 5.25 2.68
C GLN A 12 -27.03 4.32 3.56
N GLY A 13 -26.98 3.01 3.32
CA GLY A 13 -27.71 2.01 4.12
C GLY A 13 -27.25 1.91 5.57
N ARG A 14 -25.99 2.29 5.84
CA ARG A 14 -25.39 2.30 7.20
C ARG A 14 -25.41 3.68 7.87
N GLY A 15 -25.78 4.74 7.15
CA GLY A 15 -25.73 6.10 7.66
C GLY A 15 -24.31 6.57 7.99
N LEU A 16 -23.32 6.16 7.19
CA LEU A 16 -21.94 6.61 7.37
C LEU A 16 -21.84 8.12 7.24
N LEU A 17 -21.08 8.75 8.13
CA LEU A 17 -20.81 10.18 8.07
C LEU A 17 -19.88 10.47 6.87
N PRO A 18 -20.22 11.47 6.02
CA PRO A 18 -19.33 11.89 4.95
C PRO A 18 -17.98 12.40 5.48
N ALA A 19 -16.92 12.18 4.71
CA ALA A 19 -15.58 12.70 4.96
C ALA A 19 -15.26 13.79 3.92
N PRO A 20 -15.68 15.05 4.13
CA PRO A 20 -15.62 16.11 3.10
C PRO A 20 -14.20 16.45 2.66
N ASP A 21 -13.20 16.12 3.47
CA ASP A 21 -11.78 16.38 3.20
C ASP A 21 -11.14 15.36 2.25
N LEU A 22 -11.89 14.32 1.85
CA LEU A 22 -11.40 13.25 0.96
C LEU A 22 -12.11 13.28 -0.40
N PRO A 23 -11.40 12.91 -1.50
CA PRO A 23 -12.05 12.55 -2.74
C PRO A 23 -13.03 11.38 -2.52
N ALA A 24 -14.22 11.45 -3.12
CA ALA A 24 -15.34 10.53 -2.88
C ALA A 24 -15.78 10.46 -1.40
N GLY A 25 -15.67 11.59 -0.68
CA GLY A 25 -15.98 11.72 0.75
C GLY A 25 -17.39 11.31 1.15
N GLU A 26 -18.35 11.33 0.23
CA GLU A 26 -19.72 10.85 0.43
C GLU A 26 -19.82 9.35 0.74
N LEU A 27 -18.76 8.57 0.48
CA LEU A 27 -18.67 7.16 0.86
C LEU A 27 -18.31 6.95 2.34
N GLY A 28 -17.94 8.02 3.05
CA GLY A 28 -17.33 7.97 4.37
C GLY A 28 -15.83 7.63 4.30
N LYS A 29 -15.11 7.91 5.38
CA LYS A 29 -13.63 7.89 5.40
C LYS A 29 -13.02 6.58 4.88
N SER A 30 -13.42 5.45 5.46
CA SER A 30 -12.83 4.14 5.17
C SER A 30 -13.03 3.70 3.70
N LEU A 31 -14.25 3.89 3.17
CA LEU A 31 -14.57 3.53 1.80
C LEU A 31 -14.04 4.53 0.79
N ALA A 32 -13.99 5.82 1.12
CA ALA A 32 -13.33 6.83 0.30
C ALA A 32 -11.85 6.51 0.12
N LEU A 33 -11.13 6.18 1.20
CA LEU A 33 -9.73 5.76 1.12
C LEU A 33 -9.54 4.51 0.26
N PHE A 34 -10.39 3.49 0.45
CA PHE A 34 -10.31 2.27 -0.35
C PHE A 34 -10.61 2.54 -1.84
N HIS A 35 -11.65 3.33 -2.13
CA HIS A 35 -12.00 3.74 -3.48
C HIS A 35 -10.86 4.48 -4.18
N ASN A 36 -10.24 5.44 -3.50
CA ASN A 36 -9.13 6.23 -4.05
C ASN A 36 -7.90 5.33 -4.31
N CYS A 37 -7.62 4.40 -3.40
CA CYS A 37 -6.58 3.40 -3.61
C CYS A 37 -6.84 2.54 -4.85
N LEU A 38 -8.08 2.11 -5.08
CA LEU A 38 -8.46 1.33 -6.28
C LEU A 38 -8.30 2.15 -7.57
N ALA A 39 -8.71 3.42 -7.55
CA ALA A 39 -8.54 4.31 -8.70
C ALA A 39 -7.05 4.50 -9.03
N GLU A 40 -6.21 4.72 -8.02
CA GLU A 40 -4.75 4.85 -8.19
C GLU A 40 -4.05 3.54 -8.57
N ALA A 41 -4.63 2.39 -8.20
CA ALA A 41 -4.16 1.07 -8.62
C ALA A 41 -4.43 0.79 -10.11
N GLY A 42 -5.13 1.70 -10.80
CA GLY A 42 -5.42 1.58 -12.23
C GLY A 42 -6.69 0.81 -12.56
N LEU A 43 -7.60 0.59 -11.59
CA LEU A 43 -8.92 0.07 -11.93
C LEU A 43 -9.65 1.05 -12.84
N SER A 44 -10.42 0.47 -13.78
CA SER A 44 -11.27 1.23 -14.69
C SER A 44 -12.08 2.26 -13.90
N ASN A 45 -11.94 3.53 -14.30
CA ASN A 45 -12.62 4.65 -13.68
C ASN A 45 -13.15 5.61 -14.76
N SER A 46 -14.25 6.28 -14.45
CA SER A 46 -14.73 7.39 -15.28
C SER A 46 -14.06 8.66 -14.80
N GLN A 47 -13.13 9.20 -15.58
CA GLN A 47 -12.64 10.56 -15.35
C GLN A 47 -13.68 11.56 -15.87
N LYS A 48 -14.64 11.94 -15.02
CA LYS A 48 -15.26 13.25 -15.16
C LYS A 48 -14.42 14.24 -14.37
N ILE A 49 -14.27 15.45 -14.90
CA ILE A 49 -13.45 16.52 -14.32
C ILE A 49 -13.71 16.62 -12.80
N GLY A 50 -12.69 16.30 -11.98
CA GLY A 50 -12.73 16.43 -10.52
C GLY A 50 -13.27 15.23 -9.72
N GLU A 51 -13.89 14.22 -10.36
CA GLU A 51 -14.53 13.08 -9.67
C GLU A 51 -14.24 11.78 -10.44
N ALA A 52 -13.13 11.13 -10.10
CA ALA A 52 -12.78 9.83 -10.66
C ALA A 52 -13.58 8.73 -9.93
N HIS A 53 -14.64 8.21 -10.54
CA HIS A 53 -15.42 7.11 -9.96
C HIS A 53 -14.95 5.76 -10.53
N VAL A 54 -14.62 4.80 -9.67
CA VAL A 54 -14.30 3.43 -10.09
C VAL A 54 -15.53 2.79 -10.75
N THR A 55 -15.40 2.50 -12.05
CA THR A 55 -16.43 1.87 -12.88
C THR A 55 -16.27 0.36 -12.97
N ALA A 56 -15.13 -0.16 -12.55
CA ALA A 56 -14.87 -1.60 -12.43
C ALA A 56 -15.93 -2.31 -11.58
N GLY A 57 -16.21 -3.56 -11.94
CA GLY A 57 -17.06 -4.46 -11.19
C GLY A 57 -16.37 -4.98 -9.92
N PRO A 58 -17.14 -5.45 -8.91
CA PRO A 58 -16.58 -5.99 -7.67
C PRO A 58 -15.73 -7.25 -7.86
N GLU A 59 -15.93 -7.99 -8.95
CA GLU A 59 -15.13 -9.16 -9.33
C GLU A 59 -13.69 -8.80 -9.74
N GLU A 60 -13.47 -7.56 -10.17
CA GLU A 60 -12.15 -7.09 -10.61
C GLU A 60 -11.21 -6.78 -9.44
N ILE A 61 -11.72 -6.77 -8.20
CA ILE A 61 -10.86 -6.60 -7.02
C ILE A 61 -10.08 -7.89 -6.75
N VAL A 62 -8.75 -7.81 -6.86
CA VAL A 62 -7.84 -8.92 -6.52
C VAL A 62 -7.04 -8.64 -5.24
N SER A 63 -6.36 -9.67 -4.73
CA SER A 63 -5.58 -9.59 -3.49
C SER A 63 -4.45 -8.55 -3.52
N SER A 64 -3.89 -8.25 -4.70
CA SER A 64 -2.87 -7.20 -4.85
C SER A 64 -3.42 -5.81 -4.54
N HIS A 65 -4.71 -5.54 -4.78
CA HIS A 65 -5.35 -4.29 -4.39
C HIS A 65 -5.45 -4.17 -2.87
N LEU A 66 -5.78 -5.28 -2.19
CA LEU A 66 -5.80 -5.32 -0.73
C LEU A 66 -4.39 -5.12 -0.15
N SER A 67 -3.39 -5.76 -0.73
CA SER A 67 -1.99 -5.57 -0.36
C SER A 67 -1.54 -4.12 -0.51
N ARG A 68 -1.86 -3.49 -1.66
CA ARG A 68 -1.55 -2.08 -1.92
C ARG A 68 -2.25 -1.19 -0.90
N PHE A 69 -3.53 -1.44 -0.63
CA PHE A 69 -4.30 -0.66 0.32
C PHE A 69 -3.68 -0.69 1.72
N VAL A 70 -3.43 -1.88 2.26
CA VAL A 70 -2.92 -2.06 3.62
C VAL A 70 -1.50 -1.55 3.76
N VAL A 71 -0.60 -1.96 2.87
CA VAL A 71 0.86 -1.75 3.03
C VAL A 71 1.30 -0.42 2.43
N GLY A 72 0.78 -0.07 1.26
CA GLY A 72 1.27 1.04 0.45
C GLY A 72 0.36 2.27 0.42
N TYR A 73 -0.85 2.21 0.96
CA TYR A 73 -1.80 3.33 0.90
C TYR A 73 -2.11 3.91 2.27
N LEU A 74 -2.56 3.08 3.23
CA LEU A 74 -2.96 3.56 4.56
C LEU A 74 -1.87 4.37 5.27
N PRO A 75 -0.61 3.92 5.37
CA PRO A 75 0.43 4.67 6.10
C PRO A 75 0.72 6.07 5.55
N PHE A 76 0.41 6.29 4.27
CA PHE A 76 0.78 7.50 3.55
C PHE A 76 -0.39 8.48 3.39
N ASN A 77 -1.62 8.05 3.67
CA ASN A 77 -2.84 8.86 3.52
C ASN A 77 -3.42 9.31 4.86
N SER A 78 -2.55 9.83 5.74
CA SER A 78 -2.92 10.42 7.04
C SER A 78 -3.51 9.46 8.07
N VAL A 79 -3.43 8.14 7.84
CA VAL A 79 -3.75 7.13 8.85
C VAL A 79 -2.52 6.92 9.71
N SER A 80 -2.53 7.49 10.90
CA SER A 80 -1.33 7.63 11.73
C SER A 80 -1.32 6.69 12.94
N THR A 81 -2.47 6.10 13.27
CA THR A 81 -2.60 5.23 14.44
C THR A 81 -3.07 3.83 14.08
N LYS A 82 -2.59 2.84 14.84
CA LYS A 82 -3.04 1.46 14.72
C LYS A 82 -4.56 1.31 14.96
N ALA A 83 -5.13 2.14 15.83
CA ALA A 83 -6.56 2.15 16.10
C ALA A 83 -7.36 2.57 14.85
N GLU A 84 -6.95 3.67 14.22
CA GLU A 84 -7.55 4.17 12.98
C GLU A 84 -7.40 3.18 11.81
N THR A 85 -6.22 2.56 11.66
CA THR A 85 -6.02 1.47 10.68
C THR A 85 -7.00 0.32 10.94
N ASN A 86 -7.17 -0.11 12.19
CA ASN A 86 -8.08 -1.20 12.52
C ASN A 86 -9.54 -0.83 12.23
N GLU A 87 -9.97 0.39 12.53
CA GLU A 87 -11.31 0.89 12.20
C GLU A 87 -11.57 0.84 10.70
N ILE A 88 -10.62 1.35 9.89
CA ILE A 88 -10.74 1.34 8.43
C ILE A 88 -10.82 -0.09 7.88
N LEU A 89 -9.98 -0.99 8.39
CA LEU A 89 -9.98 -2.39 7.95
C LEU A 89 -11.23 -3.14 8.40
N PHE A 90 -11.78 -2.80 9.57
CA PHE A 90 -13.05 -3.34 10.04
C PHE A 90 -14.23 -2.87 9.19
N ASP A 91 -14.25 -1.61 8.78
CA ASP A 91 -15.26 -1.07 7.86
C ASP A 91 -15.17 -1.73 6.48
N LEU A 92 -13.95 -1.91 5.96
CA LEU A 92 -13.72 -2.61 4.70
C LEU A 92 -14.20 -4.07 4.79
N PHE A 93 -13.87 -4.77 5.88
CA PHE A 93 -14.38 -6.12 6.13
C PHE A 93 -15.91 -6.14 6.17
N SER A 94 -16.53 -5.19 6.87
CA SER A 94 -17.99 -5.09 6.99
C SER A 94 -18.66 -4.84 5.65
N PHE A 95 -18.04 -4.05 4.77
CA PHE A 95 -18.48 -3.86 3.39
C PHE A 95 -18.39 -5.16 2.57
N LEU A 96 -17.28 -5.89 2.64
CA LEU A 96 -17.14 -7.18 1.94
C LEU A 96 -18.17 -8.21 2.43
N ARG A 97 -18.39 -8.28 3.75
CA ARG A 97 -19.43 -9.13 4.34
C ARG A 97 -20.84 -8.72 3.95
N TRP A 98 -21.07 -7.44 3.69
CA TRP A 98 -22.34 -6.98 3.13
C TRP A 98 -22.51 -7.44 1.68
N LEU A 99 -21.46 -7.38 0.85
CA LEU A 99 -21.51 -7.96 -0.52
C LEU A 99 -21.87 -9.45 -0.48
N ASP A 100 -21.22 -10.22 0.40
CA ASP A 100 -21.56 -11.64 0.63
C ASP A 100 -23.04 -11.83 0.96
N LYS A 101 -23.55 -11.02 1.90
CA LYS A 101 -24.95 -11.10 2.36
C LYS A 101 -25.94 -10.78 1.25
N GLU A 102 -25.64 -9.79 0.42
CA GLU A 102 -26.45 -9.42 -0.74
C GLU A 102 -26.24 -10.35 -1.94
N SER A 103 -25.45 -11.43 -1.78
CA SER A 103 -25.11 -12.37 -2.85
C SER A 103 -24.47 -11.71 -4.07
N ILE A 104 -23.66 -10.68 -3.83
CA ILE A 104 -22.94 -9.93 -4.87
C ILE A 104 -21.54 -10.52 -5.02
N PRO A 105 -21.21 -11.14 -6.16
CA PRO A 105 -19.89 -11.70 -6.38
C PRO A 105 -18.79 -10.63 -6.30
N HIS A 106 -17.66 -10.97 -5.68
CA HIS A 106 -16.49 -10.10 -5.64
C HIS A 106 -15.19 -10.92 -5.64
N GLY A 107 -14.10 -10.33 -6.14
CA GLY A 107 -12.85 -11.04 -6.36
C GLY A 107 -12.08 -11.38 -5.08
N LEU A 108 -12.50 -10.80 -3.94
CA LEU A 108 -12.00 -11.13 -2.59
C LEU A 108 -12.84 -12.19 -1.86
N SER A 109 -13.83 -12.82 -2.48
CA SER A 109 -14.74 -13.77 -1.81
C SER A 109 -14.05 -15.06 -1.33
N LYS A 110 -12.91 -15.41 -1.92
CA LYS A 110 -12.15 -16.64 -1.62
C LYS A 110 -10.98 -16.43 -0.66
N ILE A 111 -10.70 -15.19 -0.25
CA ILE A 111 -9.59 -14.90 0.66
C ILE A 111 -10.06 -14.99 2.12
N ASP A 112 -9.22 -15.54 2.98
CA ASP A 112 -9.38 -15.32 4.42
C ASP A 112 -8.91 -13.89 4.71
N PHE A 113 -9.86 -12.97 4.79
CA PHE A 113 -9.59 -11.55 4.99
C PHE A 113 -8.79 -11.32 6.28
N GLN A 114 -9.16 -11.99 7.38
CA GLN A 114 -8.51 -11.79 8.66
C GLN A 114 -7.05 -12.26 8.62
N GLN A 115 -6.81 -13.45 8.10
CA GLN A 115 -5.45 -13.97 7.96
C GLN A 115 -4.61 -13.09 7.02
N THR A 116 -5.18 -12.70 5.88
CA THR A 116 -4.48 -11.87 4.89
C THR A 116 -4.09 -10.52 5.47
N ILE A 117 -5.00 -9.84 6.19
CA ILE A 117 -4.69 -8.58 6.86
C ILE A 117 -3.57 -8.74 7.89
N GLN A 118 -3.62 -9.80 8.72
CA GLN A 118 -2.56 -10.05 9.71
C GLN A 118 -1.19 -10.24 9.05
N GLU A 119 -1.12 -10.98 7.94
CA GLU A 119 0.12 -11.17 7.18
C GLU A 119 0.63 -9.87 6.56
N LEU A 120 -0.26 -9.05 5.99
CA LEU A 120 0.07 -7.75 5.40
C LEU A 120 0.55 -6.75 6.46
N THR A 121 -0.11 -6.66 7.62
CA THR A 121 0.34 -5.79 8.72
C THR A 121 1.70 -6.23 9.26
N ARG A 122 1.97 -7.54 9.39
CA ARG A 122 3.31 -8.02 9.76
C ARG A 122 4.37 -7.72 8.71
N ALA A 123 4.01 -7.74 7.43
CA ALA A 123 4.92 -7.34 6.35
C ALA A 123 5.22 -5.84 6.41
N GLN A 124 4.20 -5.01 6.62
CA GLN A 124 4.34 -3.57 6.81
C GLN A 124 5.23 -3.23 8.01
N ASP A 125 5.01 -3.84 9.18
CA ASP A 125 5.83 -3.62 10.37
C ASP A 125 7.32 -3.93 10.10
N ARG A 126 7.59 -5.03 9.39
CA ARG A 126 8.96 -5.39 8.98
C ARG A 126 9.56 -4.38 8.00
N CYS A 127 8.79 -3.89 7.04
CA CYS A 127 9.24 -2.85 6.10
C CYS A 127 9.55 -1.53 6.82
N LEU A 128 8.73 -1.14 7.80
CA LEU A 128 8.98 0.05 8.62
C LEU A 128 10.21 -0.11 9.50
N GLN A 129 10.39 -1.27 10.13
CA GLN A 129 11.61 -1.59 10.89
C GLN A 129 12.86 -1.54 10.02
N LEU A 130 12.78 -2.06 8.79
CA LEU A 130 13.89 -1.99 7.84
C LEU A 130 14.16 -0.55 7.41
N SER A 131 13.13 0.26 7.15
CA SER A 131 13.28 1.69 6.86
C SER A 131 13.98 2.40 8.01
N HIS A 132 13.50 2.22 9.24
CA HIS A 132 14.12 2.82 10.43
C HIS A 132 15.55 2.35 10.64
N PHE A 133 15.86 1.07 10.43
CA PHE A 133 17.21 0.56 10.52
C PHE A 133 18.14 1.20 9.47
N LEU A 134 17.65 1.36 8.23
CA LEU A 134 18.40 2.04 7.17
C LEU A 134 18.58 3.53 7.48
N ASP A 135 17.56 4.18 8.03
CA ASP A 135 17.56 5.60 8.44
C ASP A 135 18.52 5.84 9.63
N ASP A 136 18.52 4.98 10.65
CA ASP A 136 19.40 5.07 11.82
C ASP A 136 20.89 4.83 11.44
N GLU A 137 21.14 4.00 10.44
CA GLU A 137 22.48 3.73 9.90
C GLU A 137 22.95 4.78 8.87
N THR A 138 22.09 5.72 8.44
CA THR A 138 22.51 6.84 7.56
C THR A 138 23.42 7.87 8.24
N GLY A 139 23.69 7.74 9.54
CA GLY A 139 24.57 8.64 10.32
C GLY A 139 25.89 8.03 10.80
N ARG A 140 26.12 6.72 10.64
CA ARG A 140 27.32 6.04 11.17
C ARG A 140 27.96 5.14 10.12
N VAL A 141 29.29 5.11 10.13
CA VAL A 141 30.04 4.12 9.35
C VAL A 141 29.73 2.76 9.98
N LEU A 142 28.98 1.92 9.25
CA LEU A 142 28.73 0.53 9.62
C LEU A 142 30.07 -0.19 9.79
N GLU A 143 30.42 -0.57 11.03
CA GLU A 143 31.59 -1.40 11.31
C GLU A 143 31.44 -2.80 10.71
N GLU A 144 30.19 -3.28 10.55
CA GLU A 144 29.85 -4.53 9.88
C GLU A 144 28.62 -4.33 8.96
N PRO A 145 28.81 -4.18 7.64
CA PRO A 145 27.70 -3.95 6.72
C PRO A 145 26.78 -5.19 6.63
N PRO A 146 25.45 -5.00 6.63
CA PRO A 146 24.50 -6.10 6.55
C PRO A 146 24.60 -6.80 5.19
N ARG A 147 24.54 -8.14 5.21
CA ARG A 147 24.48 -8.96 4.00
C ARG A 147 23.08 -8.84 3.38
N ILE A 148 22.96 -8.07 2.31
CA ILE A 148 21.74 -8.00 1.51
C ILE A 148 21.67 -9.28 0.65
N VAL A 149 20.77 -10.18 1.02
CA VAL A 149 20.43 -11.46 0.35
C VAL A 149 18.95 -11.30 -0.02
N ASP A 150 18.40 -11.47 -1.23
CA ASP A 150 18.81 -12.04 -2.52
C ASP A 150 18.18 -11.18 -3.64
N THR A 151 18.97 -10.73 -4.62
CA THR A 151 18.44 -10.45 -5.97
C THR A 151 19.22 -11.29 -6.97
N VAL A 152 18.59 -12.42 -7.32
CA VAL A 152 18.75 -13.40 -8.40
C VAL A 152 20.11 -13.63 -9.08
N ASN A 153 21.11 -12.75 -9.16
CA ASN A 153 22.41 -13.14 -9.75
C ASN A 153 23.66 -12.33 -9.40
N ASP A 154 23.65 -11.37 -8.46
CA ASP A 154 24.93 -10.87 -7.93
C ASP A 154 24.78 -10.24 -6.54
N LEU A 155 25.59 -10.74 -5.59
CA LEU A 155 25.75 -10.14 -4.27
C LEU A 155 26.63 -8.90 -4.43
N PHE A 156 26.04 -7.71 -4.30
CA PHE A 156 26.77 -6.44 -4.30
C PHE A 156 27.09 -5.99 -2.88
N LEU A 157 28.36 -5.70 -2.62
CA LEU A 157 28.85 -5.10 -1.38
C LEU A 157 29.06 -3.59 -1.60
N VAL A 158 28.54 -2.75 -0.72
CA VAL A 158 28.86 -1.32 -0.73
C VAL A 158 30.28 -1.13 -0.22
N ILE A 159 31.17 -0.58 -1.05
CA ILE A 159 32.59 -0.39 -0.68
C ILE A 159 32.94 1.05 -0.35
N LYS A 160 32.23 2.03 -0.93
CA LYS A 160 32.50 3.45 -0.73
C LYS A 160 31.27 4.28 -1.07
N ILE A 161 31.01 5.31 -0.28
CA ILE A 161 30.07 6.39 -0.62
C ILE A 161 30.87 7.68 -0.73
N ASP A 162 30.69 8.41 -1.84
CA ASP A 162 31.42 9.65 -2.15
C ASP A 162 30.44 10.71 -2.66
N ARG A 163 30.08 11.65 -1.79
CA ARG A 163 29.09 12.71 -2.04
C ARG A 163 27.77 12.14 -2.57
N ARG A 164 27.54 12.26 -3.88
CA ARG A 164 26.32 11.83 -4.59
C ARG A 164 26.48 10.46 -5.25
N PHE A 165 27.46 9.66 -4.83
CA PHE A 165 27.77 8.41 -5.50
C PHE A 165 28.00 7.27 -4.51
N VAL A 166 27.45 6.11 -4.83
CA VAL A 166 27.72 4.83 -4.15
C VAL A 166 28.53 3.94 -5.07
N PHE A 167 29.56 3.31 -4.54
CA PHE A 167 30.38 2.32 -5.25
C PHE A 167 30.03 0.93 -4.72
N LEU A 168 29.62 0.05 -5.62
CA LEU A 168 29.19 -1.32 -5.35
C LEU A 168 30.17 -2.32 -5.96
N GLN A 169 30.60 -3.29 -5.18
CA GLN A 169 31.47 -4.38 -5.60
C GLN A 169 30.64 -5.66 -5.75
N GLY A 170 30.43 -6.12 -6.98
CA GLY A 170 29.83 -7.43 -7.22
C GLY A 170 30.84 -8.55 -6.97
N GLN A 171 30.38 -9.74 -6.60
CA GLN A 171 31.26 -10.90 -6.45
C GLN A 171 31.89 -11.34 -7.79
N GLN A 172 31.22 -11.09 -8.92
CA GLN A 172 31.70 -11.45 -10.26
C GLN A 172 32.28 -10.28 -11.07
N HIS A 173 32.35 -9.07 -10.49
CA HIS A 173 32.82 -7.88 -11.19
C HIS A 173 34.19 -7.45 -10.67
N GLU A 174 35.25 -7.45 -11.49
CA GLU A 174 36.58 -6.98 -11.04
C GLU A 174 36.60 -5.50 -10.64
N ASN A 175 35.70 -4.69 -11.23
CA ASN A 175 35.64 -3.25 -11.00
C ASN A 175 34.35 -2.84 -10.28
N PRO A 176 34.42 -1.88 -9.34
CA PRO A 176 33.24 -1.37 -8.66
C PRO A 176 32.29 -0.61 -9.60
N ILE A 177 30.99 -0.86 -9.44
CA ILE A 177 29.91 -0.14 -10.13
C ILE A 177 29.60 1.15 -9.36
N ARG A 178 29.61 2.29 -10.05
CA ARG A 178 29.28 3.59 -9.48
C ARG A 178 27.83 3.96 -9.77
N LEU A 179 27.01 4.08 -8.74
CA LEU A 179 25.63 4.57 -8.81
C LEU A 179 25.56 6.01 -8.32
N ARG A 180 24.75 6.85 -8.98
CA ARG A 180 24.46 8.22 -8.52
C ARG A 180 23.25 8.19 -7.60
N LEU A 181 23.38 8.77 -6.42
CA LEU A 181 22.26 8.96 -5.49
C LEU A 181 21.36 10.11 -5.98
N PRO A 182 20.03 9.94 -5.89
CA PRO A 182 19.06 11.02 -6.09
C PRO A 182 19.36 12.21 -5.18
N GLU A 183 19.02 13.42 -5.63
CA GLU A 183 19.26 14.65 -4.86
C GLU A 183 18.41 14.73 -3.58
N GLU A 184 17.36 13.91 -3.50
CA GLU A 184 16.43 13.80 -2.38
C GLU A 184 17.01 13.07 -1.16
N ILE A 185 18.19 12.44 -1.29
CA ILE A 185 18.85 11.63 -0.24
C ILE A 185 19.98 12.40 0.48
N LEU A 186 20.25 13.66 0.12
CA LEU A 186 21.24 14.55 0.79
C LEU A 186 20.57 15.66 1.59
#